data_AF-A0A848TXK8-F1
#
_entry.id   AF-A0A848TXK8-F1
#
_cell.length_a   1.000
_cell.length_b   1.000
_cell.length_c   1.000
_cell.angle_alpha   90.00
_cell.angle_beta   90.00
_cell.angle_gamma   90.00
#
_symmetry.space_group_name_H-M   'P 1'
#
loop_
_entity.id
_entity.type
_entity.pdbx_description
1 polymer ?
#
loop_
_entity_poly.entity_id
_entity_poly.type
_entity_poly.pdbx_seq_one_letter_code
_entity_poly.pdbx_strand_id
1 'polypeptide(L)'
;RELLSLLHDPDRVGTLPSSLNNLHNSATAVRDRVSDELLQVLNKLDDTCMGLVDNAYHSLFAEDSDVLEQISYQLDDTLMSLSAFAGLAHENFNHGDGWRFMMLGRRIERVAHTAVIIDTMLMHDREDTLLLETLLKLFDSSMTYRSRYRSQLDVRMVLQLLLLDEYNPRSLAFQLSEIEQTIKRLPGRRNLSQADALSRLVIGGLSRIRLADTSALLNANRNSRQNLGKFLSLLASMPNDMAEVLSATYFAHVEASQQLSDVAIEQHPKKSTSSPLDDDDIHTAP
;
A
#
# COMPACT_ATOMS: atom_id res chain seq x y z
N ARG A 1 -8.26 9.16 -22.70
CA ARG A 1 -9.40 8.35 -22.19
C ARG A 1 -8.96 7.41 -21.08
N GLU A 2 -8.01 6.48 -21.31
CA GLU A 2 -7.55 5.57 -20.25
C GLU A 2 -6.90 6.30 -19.06
N LEU A 3 -5.96 7.23 -19.32
CA LEU A 3 -5.33 8.02 -18.25
C LEU A 3 -6.32 8.86 -17.44
N LEU A 4 -7.35 9.42 -18.09
CA LEU A 4 -8.41 10.17 -17.42
C LEU A 4 -9.27 9.23 -16.55
N SER A 5 -9.57 8.02 -17.01
CA SER A 5 -10.26 7.02 -16.17
C SER A 5 -9.43 6.68 -14.92
N LEU A 6 -8.10 6.54 -15.04
CA LEU A 6 -7.24 6.27 -13.89
C LEU A 6 -7.21 7.40 -12.84
N LEU A 7 -7.50 8.63 -13.26
CA LEU A 7 -7.50 9.81 -12.39
C LEU A 7 -8.87 10.12 -11.78
N HIS A 8 -9.97 9.76 -12.46
CA HIS A 8 -11.30 10.26 -12.11
C HIS A 8 -12.31 9.19 -11.70
N ASP A 9 -12.09 7.91 -12.02
CA ASP A 9 -13.08 6.84 -11.80
C ASP A 9 -12.91 6.18 -10.42
N PRO A 10 -13.79 6.43 -9.43
CA PRO A 10 -13.68 5.86 -8.08
C PRO A 10 -14.09 4.39 -7.99
N ASP A 11 -14.89 3.90 -8.93
CA ASP A 11 -15.46 2.55 -8.92
C ASP A 11 -14.51 1.52 -9.54
N ARG A 12 -13.55 2.00 -10.34
CA ARG A 12 -12.52 1.16 -10.94
C ARG A 12 -11.40 0.87 -9.95
N VAL A 13 -11.21 -0.40 -9.61
CA VAL A 13 -10.10 -0.85 -8.74
C VAL A 13 -8.76 -0.46 -9.36
N GLY A 14 -7.87 0.11 -8.54
CA GLY A 14 -6.51 0.50 -8.93
C GLY A 14 -6.39 1.92 -9.49
N THR A 15 -7.48 2.69 -9.53
CA THR A 15 -7.41 4.14 -9.81
C THR A 15 -6.93 4.92 -8.59
N LEU A 16 -6.51 6.17 -8.82
CA LEU A 16 -6.10 7.06 -7.74
C LEU A 16 -7.25 7.32 -6.75
N PRO A 17 -8.48 7.68 -7.18
CA PRO A 17 -9.59 7.88 -6.24
C PRO A 17 -9.97 6.62 -5.47
N SER A 18 -10.00 5.45 -6.13
CA SER A 18 -10.27 4.17 -5.45
C SER A 18 -9.25 3.88 -4.35
N SER A 19 -7.97 4.15 -4.60
CA SER A 19 -6.88 3.95 -3.63
C SER A 19 -6.95 4.93 -2.45
N LEU A 20 -7.27 6.21 -2.72
CA LEU A 20 -7.45 7.22 -1.67
C LEU A 20 -8.66 6.92 -0.79
N ASN A 21 -9.77 6.46 -1.38
CA ASN A 21 -10.95 6.04 -0.62
C ASN A 21 -10.64 4.83 0.28
N ASN A 22 -9.88 3.84 -0.22
CA ASN A 22 -9.44 2.71 0.60
C ASN A 22 -8.53 3.12 1.76
N LEU A 23 -7.65 4.12 1.55
CA LEU A 23 -6.84 4.71 2.62
C LEU A 23 -7.74 5.38 3.67
N HIS A 24 -8.72 6.19 3.25
CA HIS A 24 -9.66 6.86 4.14
C HIS A 24 -10.47 5.86 4.98
N ASN A 25 -11.01 4.83 4.35
CA ASN A 25 -11.76 3.76 5.02
C ASN A 25 -10.89 3.02 6.04
N SER A 26 -9.65 2.71 5.68
CA SER A 26 -8.69 2.05 6.57
C SER A 26 -8.35 2.94 7.78
N ALA A 27 -8.13 4.24 7.56
CA ALA A 27 -7.85 5.19 8.64
C ALA A 27 -9.05 5.36 9.59
N THR A 28 -10.27 5.37 9.05
CA THR A 28 -11.50 5.45 9.84
C THR A 28 -11.68 4.22 10.73
N ALA A 29 -11.32 3.03 10.24
CA ALA A 29 -11.40 1.79 11.01
C ALA A 29 -10.46 1.77 12.24
N VAL A 30 -9.38 2.56 12.22
CA VAL A 30 -8.41 2.68 13.33
C VAL A 30 -8.38 4.10 13.90
N ARG A 31 -9.50 4.81 13.88
CA ARG A 31 -9.60 6.23 14.28
C ARG A 31 -9.02 6.51 15.67
N ASP A 32 -9.13 5.58 16.61
CA ASP A 32 -8.56 5.68 17.97
C ASP A 32 -7.02 5.74 17.99
N ARG A 33 -6.37 5.36 16.88
CA ARG A 33 -4.91 5.37 16.69
C ARG A 33 -4.41 6.50 15.79
N VAL A 34 -5.31 7.30 15.23
CA VAL A 34 -5.00 8.41 14.32
C VAL A 34 -4.96 9.70 15.14
N SER A 35 -3.83 10.44 15.07
CA SER A 35 -3.74 11.75 15.73
C SER A 35 -4.58 12.81 15.01
N ASP A 36 -4.90 13.91 15.70
CA ASP A 36 -5.70 14.99 15.11
C ASP A 36 -5.01 15.59 13.87
N GLU A 37 -3.68 15.71 13.87
CA GLU A 37 -2.90 16.20 12.72
C GLU A 37 -2.97 15.24 11.54
N LEU A 38 -2.88 13.93 11.80
CA LEU A 38 -3.05 12.91 10.76
C LEU A 38 -4.47 12.95 10.18
N LEU A 39 -5.48 13.15 11.02
CA LEU A 39 -6.87 13.28 10.58
C LEU A 39 -7.05 14.51 9.68
N GLN A 40 -6.42 15.65 10.00
CA GLN A 40 -6.44 16.82 9.13
C GLN A 40 -5.84 16.55 7.75
N VAL A 41 -4.71 15.84 7.69
CA VAL A 41 -4.09 15.46 6.42
C VAL A 41 -4.95 14.47 5.64
N LEU A 42 -5.60 13.52 6.32
CA LEU A 42 -6.53 12.58 5.70
C LEU A 42 -7.77 13.28 5.13
N ASN A 43 -8.33 14.25 5.86
CA ASN A 43 -9.45 15.06 5.36
C ASN A 43 -9.03 15.87 4.13
N LYS A 44 -7.82 16.45 4.13
CA LYS A 44 -7.29 17.13 2.95
C LYS A 44 -7.15 16.18 1.75
N LEU A 45 -6.66 14.96 1.96
CA LEU A 45 -6.58 13.95 0.91
C LEU A 45 -7.97 13.57 0.36
N ASP A 46 -8.99 13.53 1.23
CA ASP A 46 -10.38 13.29 0.86
C ASP A 46 -10.94 14.44 0.02
N ASP A 47 -10.71 15.70 0.43
CA ASP A 47 -11.07 16.89 -0.33
C ASP A 47 -10.41 16.89 -1.72
N THR A 48 -9.11 16.56 -1.80
CA THR A 48 -8.39 16.42 -3.08
C THR A 48 -8.97 15.29 -3.93
N CYS A 49 -9.36 14.18 -3.33
CA CYS A 49 -10.01 13.05 -4.01
C CYS A 49 -11.37 13.45 -4.60
N MET A 50 -12.21 14.13 -3.83
CA MET A 50 -13.47 14.69 -4.32
C MET A 50 -13.23 15.65 -5.47
N GLY A 51 -12.24 16.53 -5.35
CA GLY A 51 -11.82 17.43 -6.43
C GLY A 51 -11.39 16.69 -7.70
N LEU A 52 -10.69 15.56 -7.60
CA LEU A 52 -10.34 14.74 -8.75
C LEU A 52 -11.59 14.16 -9.42
N VAL A 53 -12.54 13.62 -8.65
CA VAL A 53 -13.76 13.01 -9.20
C VAL A 53 -14.67 14.06 -9.85
N ASP A 54 -14.91 15.19 -9.19
CA ASP A 54 -15.83 16.22 -9.65
C ASP A 54 -15.34 16.94 -10.91
N ASN A 55 -14.02 17.09 -11.07
CA ASN A 55 -13.43 17.76 -12.25
C ASN A 55 -13.39 16.88 -13.51
N ALA A 56 -13.86 15.63 -13.46
CA ALA A 56 -13.88 14.70 -14.59
C ALA A 56 -14.56 15.29 -15.85
N TYR A 57 -15.62 16.07 -15.65
CA TYR A 57 -16.36 16.70 -16.74
C TYR A 57 -15.66 17.97 -17.27
N HIS A 58 -15.00 18.75 -16.42
CA HIS A 58 -14.25 19.92 -16.87
C HIS A 58 -13.08 19.53 -17.79
N SER A 59 -12.40 18.43 -17.49
CA SER A 59 -11.30 17.90 -18.31
C SER A 59 -11.72 17.40 -19.70
N LEU A 60 -13.02 17.18 -19.95
CA LEU A 60 -13.54 16.76 -21.26
C LEU A 60 -13.80 17.94 -22.22
N PHE A 61 -13.90 19.17 -21.71
CA PHE A 61 -14.32 20.35 -22.47
C PHE A 61 -13.33 21.52 -22.46
N ALA A 62 -12.23 21.43 -21.73
CA ALA A 62 -11.17 22.44 -21.68
C ALA A 62 -10.07 22.19 -22.73
N GLU A 63 -9.27 23.21 -23.03
CA GLU A 63 -8.10 23.05 -23.90
C GLU A 63 -7.07 22.11 -23.26
N ASP A 64 -6.39 21.29 -24.08
CA ASP A 64 -5.47 20.25 -23.60
C ASP A 64 -4.38 20.80 -22.65
N SER A 65 -3.93 22.05 -22.84
CA SER A 65 -2.89 22.67 -22.00
C SER A 65 -3.39 23.00 -20.58
N ASP A 66 -4.57 23.60 -20.47
CA ASP A 66 -5.15 24.02 -19.18
C ASP A 66 -5.51 22.79 -18.33
N VAL A 67 -6.01 21.73 -18.98
CA VAL A 67 -6.32 20.45 -18.32
C VAL A 67 -5.06 19.81 -17.75
N LEU A 68 -3.96 19.81 -18.50
CA LEU A 68 -2.70 19.22 -18.04
C LEU A 68 -2.11 20.00 -16.86
N GLU A 69 -2.16 21.33 -16.89
CA GLU A 69 -1.69 22.17 -15.77
C GLU A 69 -2.52 21.92 -14.51
N GLN A 70 -3.85 21.88 -14.63
CA GLN A 70 -4.75 21.62 -13.51
C GLN A 70 -4.53 20.22 -12.91
N ILE A 71 -4.43 19.18 -13.75
CA ILE A 71 -4.16 17.81 -13.30
C ILE A 71 -2.78 17.74 -12.62
N SER A 72 -1.76 18.38 -13.19
CA SER A 72 -0.42 18.40 -12.57
C SER A 72 -0.48 19.03 -11.18
N TYR A 73 -1.16 20.17 -11.04
CA TYR A 73 -1.33 20.83 -9.75
C TYR A 73 -2.05 19.94 -8.72
N GLN A 74 -3.11 19.24 -9.12
CA GLN A 74 -3.83 18.32 -8.24
C GLN A 74 -2.97 17.12 -7.82
N LEU A 75 -2.18 16.58 -8.75
CA LEU A 75 -1.25 15.48 -8.45
C LEU A 75 -0.13 15.94 -7.50
N ASP A 76 0.40 17.15 -7.68
CA ASP A 76 1.42 17.72 -6.80
C ASP A 76 0.86 17.95 -5.38
N ASP A 77 -0.36 18.47 -5.24
CA ASP A 77 -1.00 18.64 -3.92
C ASP A 77 -1.31 17.28 -3.25
N THR A 78 -1.72 16.28 -4.05
CA THR A 78 -1.90 14.90 -3.58
C THR A 78 -0.58 14.32 -3.06
N LEU A 79 0.51 14.47 -3.83
CA LEU A 79 1.85 14.01 -3.45
C LEU A 79 2.36 14.70 -2.17
N MET A 80 2.12 16.00 -2.04
CA MET A 80 2.48 16.76 -0.84
C MET A 80 1.71 16.24 0.39
N SER A 81 0.42 15.99 0.24
CA SER A 81 -0.44 15.50 1.33
C SER A 81 -0.10 14.05 1.73
N LEU A 82 0.19 13.17 0.76
CA LEU A 82 0.70 11.82 1.02
C LEU A 82 2.07 11.83 1.72
N SER A 83 2.93 12.79 1.37
CA SER A 83 4.24 12.98 2.01
C SER A 83 4.08 13.43 3.47
N ALA A 84 3.17 14.38 3.72
CA ALA A 84 2.82 14.82 5.07
C ALA A 84 2.23 13.66 5.89
N PHE A 85 1.31 12.89 5.31
CA PHE A 85 0.74 11.70 5.95
C PHE A 85 1.84 10.70 6.33
N ALA A 86 2.76 10.38 5.40
CA ALA A 86 3.84 9.44 5.67
C ALA A 86 4.79 9.93 6.78
N GLY A 87 5.08 11.23 6.83
CA GLY A 87 5.90 11.85 7.87
C GLY A 87 5.24 11.81 9.23
N LEU A 88 4.01 12.33 9.33
CA LEU A 88 3.23 12.35 10.57
C LEU A 88 2.95 10.93 11.08
N ALA A 89 2.66 9.98 10.18
CA ALA A 89 2.46 8.59 10.57
C ALA A 89 3.72 8.04 11.23
N HIS A 90 4.90 8.39 10.70
CA HIS A 90 6.18 7.95 11.25
C HIS A 90 6.50 8.54 12.63
N GLU A 91 6.11 9.78 12.87
CA GLU A 91 6.37 10.49 14.11
C GLU A 91 5.35 10.16 15.21
N ASN A 92 4.06 10.07 14.86
CA ASN A 92 2.97 10.04 15.85
C ASN A 92 2.51 8.63 16.22
N PHE A 93 2.69 7.63 15.35
CA PHE A 93 2.32 6.26 15.72
C PHE A 93 3.30 5.72 16.74
N ASN A 94 2.79 5.22 17.87
CA ASN A 94 3.61 4.37 18.74
C ASN A 94 4.11 3.15 17.97
N HIS A 95 5.42 2.88 18.03
CA HIS A 95 6.11 1.80 17.31
C HIS A 95 5.82 0.39 17.90
N GLY A 96 4.55 0.16 18.26
CA GLY A 96 3.98 -1.12 18.70
C GLY A 96 3.55 -2.00 17.52
N ASP A 97 2.61 -2.91 17.77
CA ASP A 97 2.19 -3.90 16.76
C ASP A 97 1.44 -3.27 15.58
N GLY A 98 0.57 -2.29 15.83
CA GLY A 98 -0.15 -1.58 14.75
C GLY A 98 0.80 -0.91 13.75
N TRP A 99 1.84 -0.24 14.25
CA TRP A 99 2.91 0.32 13.41
C TRP A 99 3.62 -0.75 12.57
N ARG A 100 3.95 -1.91 13.19
CA ARG A 100 4.57 -3.04 12.47
C ARG A 100 3.67 -3.56 11.36
N PHE A 101 2.37 -3.72 11.60
CA PHE A 101 1.41 -4.16 10.57
C PHE A 101 1.27 -3.15 9.44
N MET A 102 1.15 -1.85 9.74
CA MET A 102 1.08 -0.80 8.72
C MET A 102 2.35 -0.78 7.85
N MET A 103 3.53 -0.82 8.49
CA MET A 103 4.79 -0.87 7.76
C MET A 103 4.93 -2.16 6.95
N LEU A 104 4.44 -3.29 7.46
CA LEU A 104 4.44 -4.56 6.72
C LEU A 104 3.55 -4.48 5.48
N GLY A 105 2.31 -4.01 5.61
CA GLY A 105 1.37 -3.85 4.49
C GLY A 105 1.93 -2.95 3.40
N ARG A 106 2.44 -1.77 3.77
CA ARG A 106 3.08 -0.84 2.82
C ARG A 106 4.25 -1.46 2.05
N ARG A 107 5.03 -2.33 2.70
CA ARG A 107 6.16 -3.02 2.04
C ARG A 107 5.68 -4.13 1.12
N ILE A 108 4.63 -4.87 1.51
CA ILE A 108 3.99 -5.90 0.68
C ILE A 108 3.45 -5.28 -0.62
N GLU A 109 2.71 -4.19 -0.52
CA GLU A 109 2.21 -3.44 -1.69
C GLU A 109 3.36 -2.94 -2.57
N ARG A 110 4.43 -2.42 -1.94
CA ARG A 110 5.61 -1.97 -2.68
C ARG A 110 6.30 -3.09 -3.44
N VAL A 111 6.38 -4.30 -2.88
CA VAL A 111 6.90 -5.47 -3.61
C VAL A 111 6.04 -5.77 -4.83
N ALA A 112 4.70 -5.79 -4.67
CA ALA A 112 3.77 -6.02 -5.77
C ALA A 112 3.96 -4.99 -6.89
N HIS A 113 3.86 -3.70 -6.54
CA HIS A 113 3.97 -2.60 -7.50
C HIS A 113 5.33 -2.60 -8.19
N THR A 114 6.42 -2.79 -7.44
CA THR A 114 7.76 -2.78 -8.02
C THR A 114 7.94 -3.92 -9.03
N ALA A 115 7.49 -5.13 -8.70
CA ALA A 115 7.58 -6.27 -9.60
C ALA A 115 6.75 -6.07 -10.88
N VAL A 116 5.50 -5.63 -10.74
CA VAL A 116 4.57 -5.41 -11.87
C VAL A 116 5.07 -4.29 -12.79
N ILE A 117 5.52 -3.17 -12.23
CA ILE A 117 6.02 -2.03 -13.02
C ILE A 117 7.26 -2.42 -13.83
N ILE A 118 8.23 -3.08 -13.18
CA ILE A 118 9.45 -3.54 -13.88
C ILE A 118 9.09 -4.51 -15.00
N ASP A 119 8.18 -5.45 -14.74
CA ASP A 119 7.76 -6.45 -15.73
C ASP A 119 7.08 -5.77 -16.93
N THR A 120 6.09 -4.92 -16.67
CA THR A 120 5.30 -4.24 -17.69
C THR A 120 6.15 -3.30 -18.56
N MET A 121 7.04 -2.52 -17.94
CA MET A 121 7.89 -1.59 -18.69
C MET A 121 8.96 -2.34 -19.51
N LEU A 122 9.61 -3.36 -18.94
CA LEU A 122 10.67 -4.10 -19.63
C LEU A 122 10.15 -5.18 -20.60
N MET A 123 8.84 -5.34 -20.76
CA MET A 123 8.24 -6.14 -21.84
C MET A 123 8.34 -5.47 -23.22
N HIS A 124 8.47 -4.14 -23.28
CA HIS A 124 8.45 -3.37 -24.52
C HIS A 124 9.81 -3.38 -25.22
N ASP A 125 10.68 -2.43 -24.84
CA ASP A 125 12.05 -2.33 -25.35
C ASP A 125 12.99 -2.11 -24.17
N ARG A 126 13.90 -3.06 -23.97
CA ARG A 126 14.86 -3.05 -22.86
C ARG A 126 16.11 -2.24 -23.17
N GLU A 127 16.32 -1.89 -24.44
CA GLU A 127 17.45 -1.09 -24.90
C GLU A 127 17.07 0.41 -25.02
N ASP A 128 15.77 0.72 -24.95
CA ASP A 128 15.29 2.10 -24.92
C ASP A 128 15.78 2.83 -23.66
N THR A 129 16.72 3.76 -23.88
CA THR A 129 17.32 4.59 -22.84
C THR A 129 16.28 5.48 -22.15
N LEU A 130 15.28 6.00 -22.88
CA LEU A 130 14.23 6.84 -22.30
C LEU A 130 13.33 6.02 -21.37
N LEU A 131 13.03 4.79 -21.75
CA LEU A 131 12.27 3.85 -20.91
C LEU A 131 13.02 3.55 -19.61
N LEU A 132 14.33 3.24 -19.70
CA LEU A 132 15.16 2.99 -18.53
C LEU A 132 15.29 4.22 -17.62
N GLU A 133 15.42 5.42 -18.20
CA GLU A 133 15.40 6.69 -17.48
C GLU A 133 14.09 6.91 -16.74
N THR A 134 12.97 6.64 -17.41
CA THR A 134 11.62 6.77 -16.84
C THR A 134 11.41 5.79 -15.70
N LEU A 135 11.85 4.53 -15.87
CA LEU A 135 11.81 3.52 -14.83
C LEU A 135 12.63 3.93 -13.60
N LEU A 136 13.84 4.48 -13.79
CA LEU A 136 14.66 4.98 -12.69
C LEU A 136 14.03 6.20 -11.99
N LYS A 137 13.38 7.10 -12.73
CA LYS A 137 12.65 8.24 -12.14
C LYS A 137 11.47 7.77 -11.29
N LEU A 138 10.69 6.81 -11.79
CA LEU A 138 9.54 6.25 -11.08
C LEU A 138 9.89 5.64 -9.72
N PHE A 139 11.12 5.11 -9.59
CA PHE A 139 11.65 4.58 -8.34
C PHE A 139 12.64 5.52 -7.63
N ASP A 140 12.67 6.83 -7.94
CA ASP A 140 13.64 7.83 -7.45
C ASP A 140 15.10 7.32 -7.38
N SER A 141 15.47 6.45 -8.30
CA SER A 141 16.75 5.74 -8.30
C SER A 141 17.73 6.34 -9.31
N SER A 142 17.35 7.42 -10.00
CA SER A 142 18.18 8.13 -10.98
C SER A 142 19.50 8.63 -10.39
N MET A 143 19.46 9.31 -9.24
CA MET A 143 20.67 9.83 -8.59
C MET A 143 21.58 8.70 -8.09
N THR A 144 20.99 7.67 -7.48
CA THR A 144 21.69 6.47 -7.01
C THR A 144 22.38 5.75 -8.17
N TYR A 145 21.68 5.56 -9.29
CA TYR A 145 22.23 4.93 -10.49
C TYR A 145 23.42 5.72 -11.04
N ARG A 146 23.24 7.04 -11.25
CA ARG A 146 24.30 7.92 -11.80
C ARG A 146 25.54 7.94 -10.91
N SER A 147 25.36 8.01 -9.60
CA SER A 147 26.46 8.01 -8.63
C SER A 147 27.26 6.70 -8.66
N ARG A 148 26.56 5.56 -8.75
CA ARG A 148 27.17 4.23 -8.67
C ARG A 148 27.83 3.78 -9.97
N TYR A 149 27.11 3.86 -11.08
CA TYR A 149 27.55 3.23 -12.33
C TYR A 149 28.32 4.19 -13.24
N ARG A 150 28.11 5.52 -13.13
CA ARG A 150 28.76 6.58 -13.93
C ARG A 150 28.76 6.34 -15.46
N SER A 151 28.04 5.34 -15.93
CA SER A 151 28.05 4.80 -17.28
C SER A 151 26.77 5.16 -18.01
N GLN A 152 26.72 4.82 -19.30
CA GLN A 152 25.48 4.76 -20.06
C GLN A 152 24.45 3.85 -19.35
N LEU A 153 23.17 4.12 -19.58
CA LEU A 153 22.10 3.27 -19.08
C LEU A 153 22.23 1.87 -19.66
N ASP A 154 22.20 0.87 -18.77
CA ASP A 154 22.21 -0.53 -19.10
C ASP A 154 21.14 -1.22 -18.26
N VAL A 155 20.22 -1.94 -18.92
CA VAL A 155 19.13 -2.64 -18.26
C VAL A 155 19.62 -3.61 -17.18
N ARG A 156 20.80 -4.24 -17.34
CA ARG A 156 21.40 -5.10 -16.32
C ARG A 156 21.69 -4.34 -15.03
N MET A 157 22.22 -3.13 -15.16
CA MET A 157 22.55 -2.29 -14.00
C MET A 157 21.30 -1.69 -13.36
N VAL A 158 20.26 -1.39 -14.17
CA VAL A 158 18.95 -0.98 -13.67
C VAL A 158 18.30 -2.11 -12.86
N LEU A 159 18.29 -3.34 -13.39
CA LEU A 159 17.80 -4.52 -12.68
C LEU A 159 18.64 -4.82 -11.44
N GLN A 160 19.96 -4.65 -11.49
CA GLN A 160 20.83 -4.80 -10.32
C GLN A 160 20.38 -3.85 -9.19
N LEU A 161 20.06 -2.60 -9.54
CA LEU A 161 19.67 -1.57 -8.59
C LEU A 161 18.24 -1.73 -8.05
N LEU A 162 17.29 -2.14 -8.89
CA LEU A 162 15.86 -2.21 -8.56
C LEU A 162 15.42 -3.60 -8.08
N LEU A 163 16.12 -4.67 -8.45
CA LEU A 163 15.80 -6.02 -7.98
C LEU A 163 16.71 -6.48 -6.85
N LEU A 164 18.03 -6.37 -7.05
CA LEU A 164 19.01 -7.14 -6.25
C LEU A 164 19.69 -6.34 -5.13
N ASP A 165 19.65 -5.01 -5.17
CA ASP A 165 20.39 -4.17 -4.23
C ASP A 165 19.75 -4.13 -2.83
N GLU A 166 20.27 -4.90 -1.89
CA GLU A 166 19.82 -4.92 -0.48
C GLU A 166 20.04 -3.62 0.30
N TYR A 167 20.65 -2.58 -0.28
CA TYR A 167 20.83 -1.27 0.35
C TYR A 167 19.94 -0.18 -0.26
N ASN A 168 19.33 -0.43 -1.42
CA ASN A 168 18.41 0.53 -2.03
C ASN A 168 17.01 0.32 -1.45
N PRO A 169 16.42 1.31 -0.75
CA PRO A 169 15.09 1.17 -0.17
C PRO A 169 13.98 0.98 -1.21
N ARG A 170 14.22 1.20 -2.50
CA ARG A 170 13.26 0.87 -3.56
C ARG A 170 13.39 -0.55 -4.10
N SER A 171 14.46 -1.28 -3.78
CA SER A 171 14.67 -2.58 -4.40
C SER A 171 13.77 -3.67 -3.82
N LEU A 172 13.46 -4.68 -4.63
CA LEU A 172 12.76 -5.87 -4.15
C LEU A 172 13.53 -6.60 -3.05
N ALA A 173 14.86 -6.70 -3.18
CA ALA A 173 15.72 -7.33 -2.17
C ALA A 173 15.60 -6.64 -0.80
N PHE A 174 15.70 -5.30 -0.76
CA PHE A 174 15.57 -4.54 0.47
C PHE A 174 14.18 -4.70 1.08
N GLN A 175 13.13 -4.60 0.25
CA GLN A 175 11.75 -4.71 0.74
C GLN A 175 11.47 -6.09 1.35
N LEU A 176 11.86 -7.18 0.68
CA LEU A 176 11.71 -8.53 1.23
C LEU A 176 12.56 -8.77 2.48
N SER A 177 13.76 -8.22 2.56
CA SER A 177 14.60 -8.28 3.77
C SER A 177 13.94 -7.60 4.96
N GLU A 178 13.39 -6.40 4.76
CA GLU A 178 12.70 -5.65 5.81
C GLU A 178 11.38 -6.30 6.24
N ILE A 179 10.66 -6.88 5.28
CA ILE A 179 9.50 -7.72 5.53
C ILE A 179 9.90 -8.90 6.43
N GLU A 180 10.97 -9.62 6.10
CA GLU A 180 11.47 -10.76 6.87
C GLU A 180 11.77 -10.35 8.33
N GLN A 181 12.45 -9.22 8.51
CA GLN A 181 12.79 -8.67 9.82
C GLN A 181 11.53 -8.25 10.61
N THR A 182 10.57 -7.62 9.95
CA THR A 182 9.32 -7.18 10.58
C THR A 182 8.49 -8.37 11.05
N ILE A 183 8.38 -9.40 10.22
CA ILE A 183 7.67 -10.65 10.52
C ILE A 183 8.26 -11.37 11.75
N LYS A 184 9.58 -11.30 11.97
CA LYS A 184 10.22 -11.87 13.17
C LYS A 184 9.79 -11.18 14.48
N ARG A 185 9.25 -9.96 14.40
CA ARG A 185 8.88 -9.12 15.56
C ARG A 185 7.38 -9.00 15.77
N LEU A 186 6.56 -9.70 14.99
CA LEU A 186 5.10 -9.71 15.16
C LEU A 186 4.68 -10.41 16.48
N PRO A 187 3.58 -9.96 17.10
CA PRO A 187 3.11 -10.49 18.38
C PRO A 187 2.69 -11.97 18.27
N GLY A 188 2.67 -12.69 19.40
CA GLY A 188 2.21 -14.09 19.44
C GLY A 188 3.21 -15.13 18.93
N ARG A 189 4.39 -14.72 18.43
CA ARG A 189 5.46 -15.64 18.01
C ARG A 189 6.27 -16.16 19.20
N ARG A 190 5.68 -17.09 19.96
CA ARG A 190 6.38 -17.93 20.94
C ARG A 190 6.09 -19.40 20.60
N ASN A 191 6.93 -20.00 19.76
CA ASN A 191 7.37 -21.41 19.76
C ASN A 191 7.83 -21.85 18.36
N LEU A 192 9.13 -22.11 18.27
CA LEU A 192 9.89 -22.45 17.07
C LEU A 192 9.83 -23.95 16.75
N SER A 193 9.75 -24.29 15.47
CA SER A 193 10.59 -25.36 14.87
C SER A 193 10.53 -25.39 13.34
N GLN A 194 9.57 -24.71 12.71
CA GLN A 194 9.55 -24.48 11.27
C GLN A 194 9.34 -22.99 11.02
N ALA A 195 9.98 -22.44 9.98
CA ALA A 195 9.56 -21.15 9.46
C ALA A 195 8.05 -21.22 9.21
N ASP A 196 7.27 -20.43 9.94
CA ASP A 196 5.83 -20.28 9.73
C ASP A 196 5.57 -19.92 8.24
N ALA A 197 4.38 -20.23 7.72
CA ALA A 197 4.07 -20.15 6.29
C ALA A 197 4.51 -18.82 5.67
N LEU A 198 4.22 -17.72 6.37
CA LEU A 198 4.63 -16.37 5.97
C LEU A 198 6.16 -16.22 5.89
N SER A 199 6.89 -16.74 6.87
CA SER A 199 8.36 -16.72 6.86
C SER A 199 8.95 -17.58 5.74
N ARG A 200 8.34 -18.71 5.39
CA ARG A 200 8.78 -19.53 4.23
C ARG A 200 8.61 -18.81 2.91
N LEU A 201 7.48 -18.14 2.69
CA LEU A 201 7.22 -17.36 1.49
C LEU A 201 8.31 -16.29 1.30
N VAL A 202 8.56 -15.49 2.34
CA VAL A 202 9.52 -14.38 2.28
C VAL A 202 10.95 -14.87 2.11
N ILE A 203 11.37 -15.89 2.88
CA ILE A 203 12.71 -16.49 2.73
C ILE A 203 12.88 -17.08 1.33
N GLY A 204 11.84 -17.72 0.78
CA GLY A 204 11.84 -18.26 -0.57
C GLY A 204 12.06 -17.18 -1.63
N GLY A 205 11.28 -16.09 -1.58
CA GLY A 205 11.44 -14.96 -2.50
C GLY A 205 12.79 -14.27 -2.37
N LEU A 206 13.23 -13.97 -1.15
CA LEU A 206 14.52 -13.33 -0.90
C LEU A 206 15.69 -14.19 -1.37
N SER A 207 15.64 -15.51 -1.11
CA SER A 207 16.67 -16.44 -1.62
C SER A 207 16.70 -16.46 -3.13
N ARG A 208 15.53 -16.39 -3.78
CA ARG A 208 15.41 -16.35 -5.24
C ARG A 208 16.03 -15.08 -5.82
N ILE A 209 15.83 -13.93 -5.17
CA ILE A 209 16.48 -12.67 -5.51
C ILE A 209 18.00 -12.76 -5.32
N ARG A 210 18.47 -13.23 -4.16
CA ARG A 210 19.91 -13.34 -3.85
C ARG A 210 20.68 -14.25 -4.80
N LEU A 211 20.01 -15.26 -5.37
CA LEU A 211 20.60 -16.19 -6.34
C LEU A 211 20.41 -15.77 -7.79
N ALA A 212 19.73 -14.66 -8.05
CA ALA A 212 19.48 -14.19 -9.41
C ALA A 212 20.73 -13.51 -9.99
N ASP A 213 20.95 -13.74 -11.29
CA ASP A 213 21.93 -13.02 -12.09
C ASP A 213 21.18 -12.24 -13.17
N THR A 214 21.44 -10.93 -13.28
CA THR A 214 20.68 -10.06 -14.19
C THR A 214 20.91 -10.42 -15.66
N SER A 215 22.11 -10.89 -16.01
CA SER A 215 22.41 -11.32 -17.38
C SER A 215 21.69 -12.62 -17.72
N ALA A 216 21.65 -13.59 -16.80
CA ALA A 216 20.89 -14.82 -16.94
C ALA A 216 19.39 -14.52 -17.05
N LEU A 217 18.86 -13.59 -16.23
CA LEU A 217 17.45 -13.20 -16.25
C LEU A 217 17.01 -12.67 -17.62
N LEU A 218 17.86 -11.84 -18.23
CA LEU A 218 17.57 -11.21 -19.52
C LEU A 218 17.71 -12.18 -20.70
N ASN A 219 18.71 -13.07 -20.66
CA ASN A 219 19.07 -13.96 -21.78
C ASN A 219 18.36 -15.32 -21.72
N ALA A 220 17.73 -15.68 -20.61
CA ALA A 220 17.05 -16.96 -20.46
C ALA A 220 15.84 -17.11 -21.40
N ASN A 221 15.70 -18.30 -21.97
CA ASN A 221 14.56 -18.64 -22.82
C ASN A 221 13.23 -18.46 -22.07
N ARG A 222 12.14 -18.19 -22.81
CA ARG A 222 10.80 -17.95 -22.22
C ARG A 222 10.29 -19.09 -21.32
N ASN A 223 10.75 -20.32 -21.55
CA ASN A 223 10.32 -21.48 -20.78
C ASN A 223 11.09 -21.66 -19.47
N SER A 224 12.27 -21.06 -19.33
CA SER A 224 13.15 -21.17 -18.17
C SER A 224 12.59 -20.44 -16.96
N ARG A 225 12.77 -21.03 -15.78
CA ARG A 225 12.47 -20.37 -14.49
C ARG A 225 13.35 -19.15 -14.21
N GLN A 226 14.46 -19.02 -14.94
CA GLN A 226 15.35 -17.85 -14.90
C GLN A 226 14.94 -16.81 -15.95
N ASN A 227 13.80 -16.93 -16.64
CA ASN A 227 13.32 -15.83 -17.48
C ASN A 227 12.82 -14.67 -16.62
N LEU A 228 13.22 -13.44 -16.96
CA LEU A 228 12.84 -12.23 -16.22
C LEU A 228 11.32 -12.12 -15.97
N GLY A 229 10.49 -12.37 -16.98
CA GLY A 229 9.03 -12.23 -16.82
C GLY A 229 8.45 -13.26 -15.85
N LYS A 230 8.89 -14.52 -15.92
CA LYS A 230 8.50 -15.56 -14.95
C LYS A 230 9.01 -15.26 -13.54
N PHE A 231 10.21 -14.69 -13.45
CA PHE A 231 10.79 -14.29 -12.18
C PHE A 231 9.97 -13.17 -11.53
N LEU A 232 9.65 -12.11 -12.29
CA LEU A 232 8.87 -10.97 -11.79
C LEU A 232 7.41 -11.34 -11.52
N SER A 233 6.78 -12.14 -12.38
CA SER A 233 5.41 -12.63 -12.17
C SER A 233 5.29 -13.43 -10.86
N LEU A 234 6.28 -14.27 -10.53
CA LEU A 234 6.31 -14.97 -9.25
C LEU A 234 6.48 -14.01 -8.07
N LEU A 235 7.36 -13.01 -8.18
CA LEU A 235 7.52 -12.01 -7.12
C LEU A 235 6.28 -11.12 -6.97
N ALA A 236 5.55 -10.85 -8.05
CA ALA A 236 4.32 -10.08 -8.06
C ALA A 236 3.14 -10.85 -7.43
N SER A 237 3.14 -12.19 -7.46
CA SER A 237 2.08 -12.99 -6.82
C SER A 237 2.28 -13.17 -5.31
N MET A 238 3.52 -13.19 -4.83
CA MET A 238 3.84 -13.39 -3.42
C MET A 238 3.11 -12.44 -2.45
N PRO A 239 2.96 -11.14 -2.74
CA PRO A 239 2.20 -10.20 -1.89
C PRO A 239 0.79 -10.66 -1.54
N ASN A 240 0.06 -11.27 -2.49
CA ASN A 240 -1.29 -11.77 -2.24
C ASN A 240 -1.25 -12.96 -1.28
N ASP A 241 -0.36 -13.93 -1.52
CA ASP A 241 -0.17 -15.08 -0.64
C ASP A 241 0.20 -14.64 0.78
N MET A 242 1.04 -13.60 0.90
CA MET A 242 1.42 -13.02 2.19
C MET A 242 0.24 -12.35 2.89
N ALA A 243 -0.56 -11.58 2.17
CA ALA A 243 -1.75 -10.92 2.71
C ALA A 243 -2.78 -11.94 3.21
N GLU A 244 -3.03 -13.01 2.46
CA GLU A 244 -3.94 -14.10 2.86
C GLU A 244 -3.47 -14.76 4.17
N VAL A 245 -2.19 -15.13 4.26
CA VAL A 245 -1.62 -15.75 5.47
C VAL A 245 -1.67 -14.78 6.65
N LEU A 246 -1.37 -13.50 6.45
CA LEU A 246 -1.46 -12.49 7.49
C LEU A 246 -2.89 -12.33 8.01
N SER A 247 -3.87 -12.22 7.12
CA SER A 247 -5.29 -12.10 7.48
C SER A 247 -5.79 -13.31 8.24
N ALA A 248 -5.48 -14.52 7.78
CA ALA A 248 -5.86 -15.74 8.46
C ALA A 248 -5.24 -15.86 9.87
N THR A 249 -4.00 -15.38 10.04
CA THR A 249 -3.25 -15.54 11.30
C THR A 249 -3.61 -14.48 12.34
N TYR A 250 -3.82 -13.22 11.92
CA TYR A 250 -3.93 -12.09 12.84
C TYR A 250 -5.29 -11.37 12.84
N PHE A 251 -6.08 -11.49 11.77
CA PHE A 251 -7.32 -10.71 11.62
C PHE A 251 -8.60 -11.57 11.63
N ALA A 252 -8.52 -12.86 11.30
CA ALA A 252 -9.69 -13.76 11.27
C ALA A 252 -10.43 -13.91 12.62
N HIS A 253 -9.75 -13.71 13.75
CA HIS A 253 -10.38 -13.78 15.09
C HIS A 253 -11.00 -12.45 15.53
N VAL A 254 -10.65 -11.34 14.87
CA VAL A 254 -11.20 -10.00 15.17
C VAL A 254 -12.62 -9.87 14.60
N GLU A 255 -12.87 -10.41 13.41
CA GLU A 255 -14.20 -10.41 12.77
C GLU A 255 -15.24 -11.23 13.56
N ALA A 256 -14.85 -12.37 14.13
CA ALA A 256 -15.76 -13.19 14.95
C ALA A 256 -16.15 -12.50 16.26
N SER A 257 -15.23 -11.76 16.89
CA SER A 257 -15.53 -10.98 18.09
C SER A 257 -16.40 -9.75 17.81
N GLN A 258 -16.21 -9.08 16.67
CA GLN A 258 -17.05 -7.94 16.26
C GLN A 258 -18.49 -8.37 15.92
N GLN A 259 -18.67 -9.51 15.22
CA GLN A 259 -20.01 -10.06 14.96
C GLN A 259 -20.74 -10.48 16.24
N LEU A 260 -20.05 -11.04 17.24
CA LEU A 260 -20.64 -11.37 18.53
C LEU A 260 -21.04 -10.12 19.33
N SER A 261 -20.27 -9.04 19.25
CA SER A 261 -20.65 -7.76 19.90
C SER A 261 -21.82 -7.09 19.20
N ASP A 262 -21.90 -7.11 17.87
CA ASP A 262 -23.01 -6.50 17.13
C ASP A 262 -24.32 -7.28 17.33
N VAL A 263 -24.26 -8.62 17.35
CA VAL A 263 -25.42 -9.47 17.69
C VAL A 263 -25.86 -9.27 19.15
N ALA A 264 -24.93 -9.06 20.08
CA ALA A 264 -25.28 -8.77 21.48
C ALA A 264 -25.92 -7.37 21.66
N ILE A 265 -25.58 -6.40 20.82
CA ILE A 265 -26.20 -5.06 20.80
C ILE A 265 -27.61 -5.12 20.19
N GLU A 266 -27.84 -5.95 19.16
CA GLU A 266 -29.17 -6.14 18.57
C GLU A 266 -30.14 -6.94 19.45
N GLN A 267 -29.65 -7.83 20.32
CA GLN A 267 -30.50 -8.66 21.20
C GLN A 267 -31.00 -7.96 22.48
N HIS A 268 -30.57 -6.72 22.74
CA HIS A 268 -31.11 -5.90 23.83
C HIS A 268 -31.92 -4.71 23.29
N PRO A 269 -33.22 -4.89 22.94
CA PRO A 269 -34.06 -3.73 22.65
C PRO A 269 -34.19 -2.91 23.94
N LYS A 270 -33.86 -1.62 23.85
CA LYS A 270 -34.15 -0.61 24.89
C LYS A 270 -35.58 -0.82 25.38
N LYS A 271 -35.75 -1.27 26.64
CA LYS A 271 -37.05 -1.24 27.30
C LYS A 271 -37.50 0.22 27.36
N SER A 272 -38.42 0.56 26.48
CA SER A 272 -39.29 1.73 26.57
C SER A 272 -40.08 1.63 27.87
N THR A 273 -39.74 2.42 28.88
CA THR A 273 -40.63 2.69 30.01
C THR A 273 -41.40 3.96 29.69
N SER A 274 -42.66 3.80 29.28
CA SER A 274 -43.66 4.86 29.23
C SER A 274 -44.90 4.49 30.04
N SER A 275 -45.24 5.37 30.99
CA SER A 275 -46.57 5.70 31.54
C SER A 275 -47.16 4.89 32.71
N PRO A 276 -48.13 5.44 33.51
CA PRO A 276 -48.73 6.80 33.50
C PRO A 276 -48.80 7.52 34.88
N LEU A 277 -49.33 8.75 34.87
CA LEU A 277 -49.80 9.56 36.02
C LEU A 277 -50.94 8.87 36.80
N ASP A 278 -51.01 9.11 38.12
CA ASP A 278 -52.16 9.80 38.75
C ASP A 278 -51.92 10.11 40.25
N ASP A 279 -52.58 11.18 40.68
CA ASP A 279 -52.60 11.93 41.95
C ASP A 279 -52.91 11.10 43.22
N ASP A 280 -52.37 11.51 44.38
CA ASP A 280 -53.18 12.20 45.42
C ASP A 280 -52.37 12.57 46.68
N ASP A 281 -52.88 13.62 47.32
CA ASP A 281 -52.45 14.40 48.48
C ASP A 281 -51.90 13.67 49.75
N ILE A 282 -51.26 14.46 50.63
CA ILE A 282 -51.56 14.63 52.08
C ILE A 282 -50.31 14.83 53.00
N HIS A 283 -50.16 16.08 53.45
CA HIS A 283 -49.82 16.57 54.81
C HIS A 283 -48.40 16.56 55.47
N THR A 284 -47.96 17.80 55.73
CA THR A 284 -47.41 18.41 56.99
C THR A 284 -46.00 18.13 57.50
N ALA A 285 -45.44 19.23 58.02
CA ALA A 285 -44.11 19.50 58.54
C ALA A 285 -43.82 18.87 59.92
N PRO A 286 -42.65 19.18 60.51
CA PRO A 286 -42.51 20.42 61.30
C PRO A 286 -41.39 21.35 60.83
#